data_AF-A0A0L8BG95-F1
#
_entry.id   AF-A0A0L8BG95-F1
#
_cell.length_a   1.000
_cell.length_b   1.000
_cell.length_c   1.000
_cell.angle_alpha   90.00
_cell.angle_beta   90.00
_cell.angle_gamma   90.00
#
_symmetry.space_group_name_H-M   'P 1'
#
loop_
_entity.id
_entity.type
_entity.pdbx_description
1 polymer ?
#
loop_
_entity_poly.entity_id
_entity_poly.type
_entity_poly.pdbx_seq_one_letter_code
_entity_poly.pdbx_strand_id
1 'polypeptide(L)' 'MNMSHEQQKHTLLGWQAQGGPPRQSGDLYQFGRRVEVDGSWTIYHVFTGTPARIGPWTMTGLNRRNADKALAILNTH' A
#
# COMPACT_ATOMS: atom_id res chain seq x y z
N MET A 1 21.27 11.06 -18.27
CA MET A 1 20.72 11.97 -17.23
C MET A 1 20.76 11.23 -15.91
N ASN A 2 21.75 11.53 -15.06
CA ASN A 2 21.97 10.85 -13.77
C ASN A 2 21.13 11.55 -12.69
N MET A 3 20.09 10.88 -12.20
CA MET A 3 19.31 11.35 -11.05
C MET A 3 20.17 11.22 -9.78
N SER A 4 20.32 12.32 -9.04
CA SER A 4 21.15 12.43 -7.84
C SER A 4 20.60 11.60 -6.68
N HIS A 5 21.49 10.98 -5.89
CA HIS A 5 21.20 10.15 -4.71
C HIS A 5 20.30 10.83 -3.66
N GLU A 6 20.18 12.16 -3.65
CA GLU A 6 19.25 12.88 -2.77
C GLU A 6 17.79 12.81 -3.24
N GLN A 7 17.54 12.81 -4.54
CA GLN A 7 16.18 12.67 -5.09
C GLN A 7 15.62 11.27 -4.86
N GLN A 8 16.50 10.24 -4.85
CA GLN A 8 16.14 8.87 -4.48
C GLN A 8 15.66 8.74 -3.03
N LYS A 9 16.18 9.54 -2.09
CA LYS A 9 15.75 9.48 -0.68
C LYS A 9 14.35 10.06 -0.46
N HIS A 10 14.02 11.15 -1.14
CA HIS A 10 12.67 11.75 -1.04
C HIS A 10 11.60 10.89 -1.69
N THR A 11 11.92 10.21 -2.79
CA THR A 11 11.02 9.21 -3.37
C THR A 11 10.86 8.03 -2.41
N LEU A 12 11.94 7.45 -1.88
CA LEU A 12 11.83 6.31 -0.95
C LEU A 12 10.90 6.57 0.25
N LEU A 13 10.93 7.76 0.85
CA LEU A 13 10.03 8.11 1.97
C LEU A 13 8.55 8.16 1.55
N GLY A 14 8.26 8.75 0.39
CA GLY A 14 6.90 8.77 -0.16
C GLY A 14 6.42 7.36 -0.48
N TRP A 15 7.28 6.47 -0.97
CA TRP A 15 6.91 5.11 -1.33
C TRP A 15 6.73 4.26 -0.07
N GLN A 16 7.54 4.43 0.97
CA GLN A 16 7.39 3.67 2.22
C GLN A 16 6.11 4.06 2.99
N ALA A 17 5.65 5.31 2.85
CA ALA A 17 4.33 5.75 3.28
C ALA A 17 3.19 5.16 2.43
N GLN A 18 3.44 4.90 1.14
CA GLN A 18 2.46 4.42 0.16
C GLN A 18 2.48 2.89 -0.09
N GLY A 19 3.47 2.14 0.44
CA GLY A 19 3.55 0.67 0.31
C GLY A 19 4.76 0.09 -0.44
N GLY A 20 5.75 0.90 -0.84
CA GLY A 20 6.96 0.46 -1.54
C GLY A 20 6.74 0.27 -3.05
N PRO A 21 7.82 0.14 -3.85
CA PRO A 21 7.68 -0.10 -5.27
C PRO A 21 7.10 -1.49 -5.56
N PRO A 22 6.22 -1.63 -6.56
CA PRO A 22 5.73 -2.94 -6.98
C PRO A 22 6.93 -3.78 -7.41
N ARG A 23 7.16 -4.91 -6.74
CA ARG A 23 8.14 -5.90 -7.18
C ARG A 23 7.60 -6.51 -8.49
N GLN A 24 8.51 -6.75 -9.44
CA GLN A 24 8.28 -6.99 -10.88
C GLN A 24 7.50 -8.27 -11.27
N SER A 25 6.60 -8.75 -10.44
CA SER A 25 5.70 -9.87 -10.72
C SER A 25 4.28 -9.32 -10.72
N GLY A 26 3.73 -9.11 -11.91
CA GLY A 26 2.50 -8.35 -12.19
C GLY A 26 1.23 -8.79 -11.46
N ASP A 27 1.23 -9.96 -10.81
CA ASP A 27 0.07 -10.49 -10.09
C ASP A 27 0.14 -10.31 -8.55
N LEU A 28 1.33 -10.09 -7.99
CA LEU A 28 1.57 -10.15 -6.53
C LEU A 28 1.36 -8.81 -5.78
N TYR A 29 0.95 -7.73 -6.46
CA TYR A 29 0.83 -6.39 -5.84
C TYR A 29 -0.45 -5.66 -6.26
N GLN A 30 -1.58 -6.38 -6.26
CA GLN A 30 -2.88 -5.82 -6.58
C GLN A 30 -3.41 -4.88 -5.48
N PHE A 31 -2.83 -4.94 -4.28
CA PHE A 31 -3.27 -4.14 -3.14
C PHE A 31 -2.17 -3.20 -2.63
N GLY A 32 -2.57 -1.95 -2.39
CA GLY A 32 -1.79 -0.91 -1.74
C GLY A 32 -2.46 -0.42 -0.46
N ARG A 33 -1.85 0.53 0.23
CA ARG A 33 -2.43 1.14 1.44
C ARG A 33 -2.22 2.64 1.50
N ARG A 34 -3.11 3.34 2.20
CA ARG A 34 -3.01 4.77 2.47
C ARG A 34 -3.46 5.09 3.88
N VAL A 35 -3.02 6.24 4.37
CA VAL A 35 -3.49 6.84 5.63
C VAL A 35 -4.63 7.79 5.32
N GLU A 36 -5.75 7.65 6.02
CA GLU A 36 -6.92 8.53 5.92
C GLU A 36 -6.76 9.74 6.86
N VAL A 37 -7.62 10.76 6.71
CA VAL A 37 -7.54 12.02 7.48
C VAL A 37 -7.64 11.80 9.00
N ASP A 38 -8.36 10.76 9.43
CA ASP A 38 -8.51 10.37 10.83
C ASP A 38 -7.30 9.60 11.38
N GLY A 39 -6.25 9.40 10.57
CA GLY A 39 -5.05 8.63 10.93
C GLY A 39 -5.22 7.11 10.83
N SER A 40 -6.40 6.65 10.40
CA SER A 40 -6.62 5.23 10.12
C SER A 40 -6.01 4.82 8.78
N TRP A 41 -5.89 3.51 8.57
CA TRP A 41 -5.33 2.94 7.35
C TRP A 41 -6.42 2.26 6.54
N THR A 42 -6.37 2.48 5.23
CA THR A 42 -7.22 1.80 4.24
C THR A 42 -6.33 1.00 3.29
N ILE A 43 -6.67 -0.27 3.09
CA ILE A 43 -6.12 -1.06 1.97
C ILE A 43 -7.04 -0.90 0.77
N TYR A 44 -6.45 -0.66 -0.39
CA TYR A 44 -7.18 -0.44 -1.64
C TYR A 44 -6.55 -1.24 -2.78
N HIS A 45 -7.35 -1.50 -3.81
CA HIS A 45 -6.87 -2.14 -5.02
C HIS A 45 -6.17 -1.11 -5.92
N VAL A 46 -4.93 -1.33 -6.31
CA VAL A 46 -4.07 -0.31 -6.93
C VAL A 46 -4.57 0.16 -8.29
N PHE A 47 -5.31 -0.68 -9.01
CA PHE A 47 -5.85 -0.35 -10.33
C PHE A 47 -7.17 0.44 -10.28
N THR A 48 -7.96 0.27 -9.22
CA THR A 48 -9.30 0.88 -9.13
C THR A 48 -9.39 1.94 -8.03
N GLY A 49 -8.44 1.98 -7.10
CA GLY A 49 -8.46 2.83 -5.92
C GLY A 49 -9.52 2.46 -4.87
N THR A 50 -10.37 1.47 -5.16
CA THR A 50 -11.47 1.06 -4.29
C THR A 50 -10.94 0.30 -3.07
N PRO A 51 -11.51 0.51 -1.87
CA PRO A 51 -11.15 -0.25 -0.69
C PRO A 51 -11.25 -1.76 -0.92
N ALA A 52 -10.25 -2.51 -0.43
CA ALA A 52 -10.25 -3.95 -0.50
C ALA A 52 -11.36 -4.54 0.39
N ARG A 53 -11.95 -5.65 -0.04
CA ARG A 53 -12.97 -6.37 0.71
C ARG A 53 -12.55 -7.83 0.89
N ILE A 54 -12.63 -8.34 2.12
CA ILE A 54 -12.43 -9.77 2.43
C ILE A 54 -13.72 -10.27 3.06
N GLY A 55 -14.47 -11.08 2.30
CA GLY A 55 -15.81 -11.49 2.67
C GLY A 55 -16.71 -10.27 2.95
N PRO A 56 -17.37 -10.17 4.12
CA PRO A 56 -18.22 -9.03 4.46
C PRO A 56 -17.44 -7.78 4.92
N TRP A 57 -16.12 -7.89 5.15
CA TRP A 57 -15.32 -6.84 5.76
C TRP A 57 -14.67 -5.91 4.74
N THR A 58 -14.88 -4.60 4.90
CA THR A 58 -14.16 -3.56 4.16
C THR A 58 -12.88 -3.20 4.91
N MET A 59 -11.74 -3.18 4.21
CA MET A 59 -10.41 -2.95 4.78
C MET A 59 -10.11 -1.45 4.99
N THR A 60 -10.98 -0.78 5.73
CA THR A 60 -10.92 0.65 6.10
C THR A 60 -10.85 0.79 7.62
N GLY A 61 -10.39 1.93 8.13
CA GLY A 61 -10.39 2.17 9.58
C GLY A 61 -9.36 1.32 10.36
N LEU A 62 -8.35 0.78 9.67
CA LEU A 62 -7.38 -0.12 10.27
C LEU A 62 -6.34 0.65 11.07
N ASN A 63 -5.84 0.07 12.15
CA ASN A 63 -4.55 0.52 12.70
C ASN A 63 -3.40 0.06 11.79
N ARG A 64 -2.24 0.69 11.92
CA ARG A 64 -1.04 0.40 11.12
C ARG A 64 -0.69 -1.10 11.10
N ARG A 65 -0.65 -1.74 12.28
CA ARG A 65 -0.25 -3.15 12.41
C ARG A 65 -1.22 -4.10 11.69
N ASN A 66 -2.52 -3.81 11.74
CA ASN A 66 -3.54 -4.59 11.04
C ASN A 66 -3.44 -4.36 9.53
N ALA A 67 -3.19 -3.13 9.09
CA ALA A 67 -2.96 -2.83 7.68
C ALA A 67 -1.68 -3.50 7.14
N ASP A 68 -0.58 -3.54 7.90
CA ASP A 68 0.64 -4.29 7.53
C ASP A 68 0.34 -5.77 7.29
N LYS A 69 -0.37 -6.42 8.23
CA LYS A 69 -0.71 -7.85 8.14
C LYS A 69 -1.67 -8.14 6.99
N ALA A 70 -2.71 -7.34 6.84
CA ALA A 70 -3.69 -7.53 5.78
C ALA A 70 -3.07 -7.32 4.40
N LEU A 71 -2.18 -6.34 4.25
CA LEU A 71 -1.45 -6.10 3.00
C LEU A 71 -0.53 -7.27 2.64
N ALA A 72 0.15 -7.85 3.63
CA ALA A 72 0.99 -9.03 3.41
C ALA A 72 0.14 -10.23 2.95
N ILE A 73 -0.98 -10.51 3.62
CA ILE A 73 -1.88 -11.62 3.25
C ILE A 73 -2.44 -11.44 1.83
N LEU A 74 -2.91 -10.24 1.51
CA LEU A 74 -3.56 -9.93 0.23
C LEU A 74 -2.61 -9.97 -0.98
N ASN A 75 -1.32 -9.72 -0.78
CA ASN A 75 -0.30 -9.72 -1.82
C ASN A 75 0.54 -11.02 -1.84
N THR A 76 0.18 -12.04 -1.04
CA THR A 76 0.87 -13.36 -1.04
C THR A 76 0.08 -14.44 -1.81
N HIS A 77 -1.14 -14.13 -2.23
CA HIS A 77 -1.97 -14.98 -3.10
C HIS A 77 -1.86 -14.53 -4.56
#